data_AF-A0A2V4BXH2-F1
#
_entry.id   AF-A0A2V4BXH2-F1
#
_cell.length_a   1.000
_cell.length_b   1.000
_cell.length_c   1.000
_cell.angle_alpha   90.00
_cell.angle_beta   90.00
_cell.angle_gamma   90.00
#
_symmetry.space_group_name_H-M   'P 1'
#
loop_
_entity.id
_entity.type
_entity.pdbx_description
1 polymer ?
#
loop_
_entity_poly.entity_id
_entity_poly.type
_entity_poly.pdbx_seq_one_letter_code
_entity_poly.pdbx_strand_id
1 'polypeptide(L)'
;MPTHNLLWTSGWDSTFRLLQIILIEKETVQPIYVIDKNRKSLNKELETIEIIKEKIKELHFEAYKRILPVWYVGEELTINKEIQESSQYIKTLAKMGSQHEWLAQFCFNHNLENIEMSLDKNPCVNSFTHFLVTNYIVTDYSKTDNKKLYNIIDVIFKYFSFPVINLSKQEMNIIAKSNNWENIMVLTWFCHKPKRNKPCGKCVPCTTVIKKKMGFRIPLINRTKGYLKIYFSK
;
A
#
# COMPACT_ATOMS: atom_id res chain seq x y z
N MET A 1 9.30 11.29 20.69
CA MET A 1 9.33 10.10 19.82
C MET A 1 8.91 10.57 18.43
N PRO A 2 9.55 10.11 17.36
CA PRO A 2 9.13 10.47 16.01
C PRO A 2 7.71 9.94 15.75
N THR A 3 6.99 10.65 14.88
CA THR A 3 5.65 10.28 14.43
C THR A 3 5.70 9.96 12.93
N HIS A 4 5.32 8.74 12.57
CA HIS A 4 5.26 8.28 11.19
C HIS A 4 3.90 8.62 10.60
N ASN A 5 3.89 9.38 9.51
CA ASN A 5 2.67 9.63 8.74
C ASN A 5 2.49 8.48 7.73
N LEU A 6 1.57 7.57 7.98
CA LEU A 6 1.42 6.33 7.20
C LEU A 6 0.13 6.33 6.39
N LEU A 7 0.24 6.18 5.06
CA LEU A 7 -0.92 5.86 4.22
C LEU A 7 -1.41 4.45 4.53
N TRP A 8 -2.56 4.34 5.18
CA TRP A 8 -3.09 3.07 5.70
C TRP A 8 -4.47 2.77 5.15
N THR A 9 -4.60 1.69 4.39
CA THR A 9 -5.85 1.28 3.71
C THR A 9 -6.46 0.00 4.28
N SER A 10 -6.01 -0.47 5.45
CA SER A 10 -6.22 -1.83 5.98
C SER A 10 -5.70 -2.97 5.08
N GLY A 11 -4.95 -2.63 4.02
CA GLY A 11 -4.28 -3.58 3.15
C GLY A 11 -3.16 -4.34 3.86
N TRP A 12 -2.66 -5.38 3.19
CA TRP A 12 -1.57 -6.23 3.72
C TRP A 12 -0.32 -5.40 4.06
N ASP A 13 0.18 -4.65 3.09
CA ASP A 13 1.50 -4.01 3.16
C ASP A 13 1.49 -2.86 4.17
N SER A 14 0.46 -2.00 4.10
CA SER A 14 0.32 -0.88 5.03
C SER A 14 0.03 -1.32 6.46
N THR A 15 -0.71 -2.41 6.66
CA THR A 15 -0.93 -2.96 8.02
C THR A 15 0.36 -3.60 8.56
N PHE A 16 1.13 -4.29 7.71
CA PHE A 16 2.44 -4.80 8.10
C PHE A 16 3.36 -3.66 8.55
N ARG A 17 3.44 -2.57 7.77
CA ARG A 17 4.24 -1.40 8.15
C ARG A 17 3.76 -0.76 9.45
N LEU A 18 2.45 -0.61 9.63
CA LEU A 18 1.87 -0.12 10.89
C LEU A 18 2.36 -0.95 12.08
N LEU A 19 2.32 -2.29 11.98
CA LEU A 19 2.79 -3.19 13.04
C LEU A 19 4.29 -3.07 13.29
N GLN A 20 5.12 -2.89 12.26
CA GLN A 20 6.55 -2.62 12.44
C GLN A 20 6.77 -1.35 13.28
N ILE A 21 6.08 -0.26 12.96
CA ILE A 21 6.21 1.01 13.68
C ILE A 21 5.86 0.84 15.16
N ILE A 22 4.68 0.28 15.47
CA ILE A 22 4.18 0.30 16.85
C ILE A 22 4.73 -0.83 17.73
N LEU A 23 5.13 -1.98 17.16
CA LEU A 23 5.60 -3.15 17.91
C LEU A 23 7.13 -3.30 17.91
N ILE A 24 7.80 -2.98 16.79
CA ILE A 24 9.27 -3.14 16.67
C ILE A 24 9.97 -1.82 16.99
N GLU A 25 9.64 -0.77 16.25
CA GLU A 25 10.24 0.56 16.43
C GLU A 25 9.77 1.21 17.73
N LYS A 26 8.55 0.84 18.20
CA LYS A 26 7.88 1.39 19.38
C LYS A 26 7.65 2.91 19.25
N GLU A 27 7.40 3.35 18.03
CA GLU A 27 7.20 4.75 17.67
C GLU A 27 5.71 5.05 17.39
N THR A 28 5.38 6.34 17.33
CA THR A 28 4.00 6.80 17.12
C THR A 28 3.68 6.80 15.63
N VAL A 29 2.45 6.43 15.27
CA VAL A 29 1.96 6.50 13.90
C VAL A 29 0.72 7.38 13.82
N GLN A 30 0.70 8.27 12.83
CA GLN A 30 -0.49 8.98 12.35
C GLN A 30 -0.99 8.25 11.08
N PRO A 31 -2.01 7.38 11.19
CA PRO A 31 -2.56 6.73 10.01
C PRO A 31 -3.37 7.74 9.20
N ILE A 32 -3.21 7.70 7.88
CA ILE A 32 -3.91 8.56 6.92
C ILE A 32 -4.67 7.65 5.96
N TYR A 33 -5.98 7.84 5.87
CA TYR A 33 -6.85 7.17 4.90
C TYR A 33 -7.44 8.21 3.95
N VAL A 34 -6.98 8.21 2.70
CA VAL A 34 -7.54 9.07 1.66
C VAL A 34 -8.74 8.36 1.03
N ILE A 35 -9.92 8.96 1.16
CA ILE A 35 -11.22 8.44 0.74
C ILE A 35 -11.39 8.62 -0.77
N ASP A 36 -11.44 7.50 -1.48
CA ASP A 36 -11.97 7.42 -2.83
C ASP A 36 -13.45 7.00 -2.76
N LYS A 37 -14.37 7.96 -2.95
CA LYS A 37 -15.83 7.73 -2.90
C LYS A 37 -16.32 6.73 -3.96
N ASN A 38 -15.56 6.53 -5.03
CA ASN A 38 -15.91 5.58 -6.11
C ASN A 38 -15.41 4.15 -5.81
N ARG A 39 -14.63 3.97 -4.73
CA ARG A 39 -14.08 2.67 -4.35
C ARG A 39 -15.19 1.76 -3.82
N LYS A 40 -15.51 0.73 -4.61
CA LYS A 40 -16.51 -0.30 -4.24
C LYS A 40 -16.21 -1.03 -2.93
N SER A 41 -14.95 -1.07 -2.51
CA SER A 41 -14.51 -1.69 -1.26
C SER A 41 -14.43 -0.70 -0.08
N LEU A 42 -14.77 0.58 -0.25
CA LEU A 42 -14.62 1.63 0.78
C LEU A 42 -15.20 1.21 2.13
N ASN A 43 -16.49 0.87 2.19
CA ASN A 43 -17.13 0.49 3.45
C ASN A 43 -16.44 -0.71 4.11
N LYS A 44 -15.94 -1.66 3.30
CA LYS A 44 -15.24 -2.83 3.83
C LYS A 44 -13.85 -2.48 4.34
N GLU A 45 -13.15 -1.57 3.68
CA GLU A 45 -11.85 -1.07 4.13
C GLU A 45 -12.00 -0.32 5.46
N LEU A 46 -13.00 0.56 5.60
CA LEU A 46 -13.28 1.28 6.85
C LEU A 46 -13.66 0.33 8.00
N GLU A 47 -14.55 -0.65 7.75
CA GLU A 47 -14.88 -1.69 8.73
C GLU A 47 -13.62 -2.47 9.15
N THR A 48 -12.74 -2.79 8.20
CA THR A 48 -11.52 -3.55 8.46
C THR A 48 -10.51 -2.75 9.28
N ILE A 49 -10.41 -1.43 9.07
CA ILE A 49 -9.58 -0.54 9.90
C ILE A 49 -9.95 -0.67 11.38
N GLU A 50 -11.25 -0.56 11.70
CA GLU A 50 -11.70 -0.64 13.09
C GLU A 50 -11.53 -2.04 13.68
N ILE A 51 -11.80 -3.09 12.90
CA ILE A 51 -11.55 -4.49 13.33
C ILE A 51 -10.06 -4.71 13.64
N ILE A 52 -9.15 -4.19 12.81
CA ILE A 52 -7.71 -4.30 13.05
C ILE A 52 -7.31 -3.51 14.30
N LYS A 53 -7.80 -2.28 14.48
CA LYS A 53 -7.52 -1.46 15.67
C LYS A 53 -7.95 -2.16 16.95
N GLU A 54 -9.16 -2.69 17.00
CA GLU A 54 -9.65 -3.43 18.18
C GLU A 54 -8.84 -4.70 18.43
N LYS A 55 -8.46 -5.46 17.38
CA LYS A 55 -7.59 -6.63 17.56
C LYS A 55 -6.19 -6.25 18.05
N ILE A 56 -5.62 -5.14 17.59
CA ILE A 56 -4.34 -4.63 18.11
C ILE A 56 -4.48 -4.22 19.58
N LYS A 57 -5.57 -3.54 19.94
CA LYS A 57 -5.86 -3.13 21.32
C LYS A 57 -6.00 -4.33 22.26
N GLU A 58 -6.70 -5.37 21.81
CA GLU A 58 -6.89 -6.63 22.53
C GLU A 58 -5.56 -7.35 22.79
N LEU A 59 -4.71 -7.50 21.76
CA LEU A 59 -3.48 -8.28 21.84
C LEU A 59 -2.26 -7.48 22.37
N HIS A 60 -2.24 -6.17 22.11
CA HIS A 60 -1.07 -5.31 22.30
C HIS A 60 -1.48 -3.90 22.79
N PHE A 61 -2.18 -3.83 23.92
CA PHE A 61 -2.74 -2.58 24.46
C PHE A 61 -1.75 -1.40 24.52
N GLU A 62 -0.50 -1.63 24.97
CA GLU A 62 0.50 -0.55 25.02
C GLU A 62 0.96 -0.09 23.63
N ALA A 63 0.99 -0.98 22.64
CA ALA A 63 1.31 -0.60 21.26
C ALA A 63 0.15 0.12 20.58
N TYR A 64 -1.09 -0.24 20.91
CA TYR A 64 -2.28 0.46 20.44
C TYR A 64 -2.26 1.94 20.79
N LYS A 65 -1.76 2.33 21.98
CA LYS A 65 -1.63 3.74 22.40
C LYS A 65 -0.73 4.58 21.49
N ARG A 66 0.12 3.95 20.67
CA ARG A 66 0.98 4.62 19.68
C ARG A 66 0.26 4.92 18.36
N ILE A 67 -0.96 4.42 18.17
CA ILE A 67 -1.78 4.70 17.01
C ILE A 67 -2.63 5.94 17.30
N LEU A 68 -2.32 7.05 16.64
CA LEU A 68 -3.15 8.25 16.70
C LEU A 68 -4.48 8.02 15.97
N PRO A 69 -5.52 8.85 16.24
CA PRO A 69 -6.77 8.79 15.50
C PRO A 69 -6.52 8.83 13.99
N VAL A 70 -7.18 7.93 13.24
CA VAL A 70 -7.01 7.86 11.79
C VAL A 70 -7.49 9.16 11.17
N TRP A 71 -6.63 9.79 10.36
CA TRP A 71 -6.98 10.97 9.59
C TRP A 71 -7.66 10.54 8.30
N TYR A 72 -8.99 10.64 8.27
CA TYR A 72 -9.81 10.37 7.09
C TYR A 72 -9.94 11.63 6.23
N VAL A 73 -9.48 11.59 4.98
CA VAL A 73 -9.50 12.76 4.08
C VAL A 73 -10.31 12.46 2.83
N GLY A 74 -11.29 13.29 2.50
CA GLY A 74 -12.16 13.11 1.33
C GLY A 74 -12.45 14.42 0.59
N GLU A 75 -11.43 15.26 0.45
CA GLU A 75 -11.53 16.63 -0.07
C GLU A 75 -11.32 16.71 -1.58
N GLU A 76 -11.86 17.78 -2.18
CA GLU A 76 -11.54 18.17 -3.56
C GLU A 76 -10.15 18.79 -3.59
N LEU A 77 -9.28 18.25 -4.45
CA LEU A 77 -7.89 18.68 -4.55
C LEU A 77 -7.73 19.71 -5.68
N THR A 78 -6.94 20.75 -5.43
CA THR A 78 -6.46 21.61 -6.51
C THR A 78 -5.40 20.84 -7.30
N ILE A 79 -5.51 20.85 -8.62
CA ILE A 79 -4.57 20.14 -9.50
C ILE A 79 -3.32 20.98 -9.72
N ASN A 80 -2.19 20.49 -9.21
CA ASN A 80 -0.87 20.93 -9.62
C ASN A 80 -0.54 20.32 -11.00
N LYS A 81 -0.31 21.19 -12.00
CA LYS A 81 -0.04 20.77 -13.39
C LYS A 81 1.27 20.01 -13.53
N GLU A 82 2.31 20.38 -12.79
CA GLU A 82 3.62 19.71 -12.84
C GLU A 82 3.52 18.25 -12.40
N ILE A 83 2.76 17.97 -11.33
CA ILE A 83 2.47 16.61 -10.86
C ILE A 83 1.68 15.82 -11.93
N GLN A 84 0.67 16.46 -12.54
CA GLN A 84 -0.14 15.83 -13.58
C GLN A 84 0.68 15.49 -14.82
N GLU A 85 1.48 16.42 -15.34
CA GLU A 85 2.33 16.24 -16.52
C GLU A 85 3.41 15.19 -16.27
N SER A 86 4.05 15.22 -15.10
CA SER A 86 5.02 14.20 -14.67
C SER A 86 4.39 12.82 -14.61
N SER A 87 3.16 12.72 -14.09
CA SER A 87 2.41 11.46 -14.01
C SER A 87 2.08 10.91 -15.40
N GLN A 88 1.62 11.77 -16.30
CA GLN A 88 1.33 11.39 -17.69
C GLN A 88 2.60 10.87 -18.38
N TYR A 89 3.73 11.55 -18.21
CA TYR A 89 5.01 11.10 -18.77
C TYR A 89 5.44 9.74 -18.20
N ILE A 90 5.41 9.55 -16.88
CA ILE A 90 5.78 8.28 -16.24
C ILE A 90 4.89 7.13 -16.72
N LYS A 91 3.58 7.37 -16.94
CA LYS A 91 2.65 6.36 -17.48
C LYS A 91 3.01 5.90 -18.90
N THR A 92 3.76 6.69 -19.67
CA THR A 92 4.27 6.25 -20.98
C THR A 92 5.44 5.27 -20.86
N LEU A 93 6.19 5.32 -19.76
CA LEU A 93 7.38 4.51 -19.52
C LEU A 93 7.10 3.26 -18.68
N ALA A 94 6.15 3.35 -17.75
CA ALA A 94 5.82 2.29 -16.81
C ALA A 94 4.32 2.23 -16.54
N LYS A 95 3.83 1.02 -16.20
CA LYS A 95 2.42 0.80 -15.82
C LYS A 95 2.12 1.33 -14.41
N MET A 96 2.16 2.65 -14.25
CA MET A 96 1.83 3.34 -13.00
C MET A 96 0.32 3.52 -12.86
N GLY A 97 -0.24 3.13 -11.72
CA GLY A 97 -1.64 3.39 -11.39
C GLY A 97 -1.90 4.87 -11.07
N SER A 98 -3.11 5.36 -11.34
CA SER A 98 -3.54 6.75 -11.07
C SER A 98 -3.45 7.17 -9.59
N GLN A 99 -3.39 6.20 -8.67
CA GLN A 99 -3.32 6.46 -7.24
C GLN A 99 -2.08 7.29 -6.84
N HIS A 100 -0.93 7.09 -7.49
CA HIS A 100 0.30 7.80 -7.12
C HIS A 100 0.21 9.30 -7.38
N GLU A 101 -0.35 9.68 -8.54
CA GLU A 101 -0.63 11.07 -8.89
C GLU A 101 -1.59 11.70 -7.89
N TRP A 102 -2.71 11.03 -7.63
CA TRP A 102 -3.72 11.53 -6.70
C TRP A 102 -3.16 11.73 -5.28
N LEU A 103 -2.34 10.79 -4.78
CA LEU A 103 -1.69 10.92 -3.49
C LEU A 103 -0.64 12.04 -3.47
N ALA A 104 0.09 12.26 -4.57
CA ALA A 104 1.02 13.39 -4.66
C ALA A 104 0.28 14.73 -4.68
N GLN A 105 -0.85 14.83 -5.39
CA GLN A 105 -1.73 16.00 -5.32
C GLN A 105 -2.21 16.24 -3.88
N PHE A 106 -2.63 15.19 -3.18
CA PHE A 106 -3.00 15.27 -1.77
C PHE A 106 -1.84 15.81 -0.93
N CYS A 107 -0.63 15.25 -1.06
CA CYS A 107 0.52 15.73 -0.27
C CYS A 107 0.84 17.20 -0.57
N PHE A 108 0.79 17.61 -1.84
CA PHE A 108 0.98 19.00 -2.24
C PHE A 108 -0.05 19.95 -1.62
N ASN A 109 -1.35 19.60 -1.69
CA ASN A 109 -2.42 20.46 -1.17
C ASN A 109 -2.36 20.64 0.36
N HIS A 110 -1.81 19.65 1.08
CA HIS A 110 -1.71 19.68 2.54
C HIS A 110 -0.30 20.00 3.08
N ASN A 111 0.64 20.40 2.21
CA ASN A 111 2.04 20.66 2.57
C ASN A 111 2.68 19.50 3.36
N LEU A 112 2.40 18.27 2.91
CA LEU A 112 2.89 17.06 3.55
C LEU A 112 4.19 16.59 2.91
N GLU A 113 5.10 16.08 3.73
CA GLU A 113 6.37 15.49 3.32
C GLU A 113 6.64 14.21 4.13
N ASN A 114 7.53 13.36 3.63
CA ASN A 114 7.95 12.12 4.29
C ASN A 114 6.79 11.18 4.67
N ILE A 115 5.78 11.10 3.81
CA ILE A 115 4.63 10.21 3.98
C ILE A 115 5.04 8.78 3.65
N GLU A 116 4.86 7.85 4.57
CA GLU A 116 5.16 6.45 4.32
C GLU A 116 4.11 5.83 3.40
N MET A 117 4.57 5.36 2.24
CA MET A 117 3.79 4.61 1.27
C MET A 117 4.32 3.18 1.16
N SER A 118 3.41 2.21 1.28
CA SER A 118 3.76 0.81 1.17
C SER A 118 3.68 0.31 -0.27
N LEU A 119 4.83 0.00 -0.87
CA LEU A 119 4.97 -0.77 -2.11
C LEU A 119 5.76 -2.03 -1.80
N ASP A 120 5.29 -3.21 -2.23
CA ASP A 120 6.05 -4.46 -2.02
C ASP A 120 7.07 -4.71 -3.12
N LYS A 121 8.17 -5.40 -2.75
CA LYS A 121 9.20 -5.87 -3.68
C LYS A 121 8.56 -6.69 -4.79
N ASN A 122 8.85 -6.31 -6.03
CA ASN A 122 8.36 -6.99 -7.21
C ASN A 122 9.53 -7.43 -8.09
N PRO A 123 9.78 -8.74 -8.25
CA PRO A 123 10.91 -9.25 -9.04
C PRO A 123 10.70 -9.07 -10.55
N CYS A 124 9.50 -8.68 -11.00
CA CYS A 124 9.24 -8.43 -12.41
C CYS A 124 9.93 -7.13 -12.84
N VAL A 125 10.90 -7.23 -13.76
CA VAL A 125 11.66 -6.10 -14.32
C VAL A 125 10.76 -5.06 -15.00
N ASN A 126 9.61 -5.49 -15.54
CA ASN A 126 8.64 -4.60 -16.18
C ASN A 126 7.59 -4.04 -15.19
N SER A 127 7.79 -4.22 -13.89
CA SER A 127 6.88 -3.69 -12.88
C SER A 127 7.18 -2.23 -12.57
N PHE A 128 6.13 -1.50 -12.16
CA PHE A 128 6.27 -0.13 -11.69
C PHE A 128 7.24 -0.01 -10.49
N THR A 129 7.21 -0.95 -9.55
CA THR A 129 8.16 -0.97 -8.42
C THR A 129 9.60 -1.04 -8.90
N HIS A 130 9.91 -1.93 -9.86
CA HIS A 130 11.27 -2.04 -10.40
C HIS A 130 11.70 -0.76 -11.13
N PHE A 131 10.80 -0.16 -11.91
CA PHE A 131 11.02 1.13 -12.55
C PHE A 131 11.37 2.22 -11.52
N LEU A 132 10.56 2.35 -10.46
CA LEU A 132 10.76 3.36 -9.42
C LEU A 132 12.07 3.14 -8.64
N VAL A 133 12.38 1.88 -8.30
CA VAL A 133 13.62 1.54 -7.60
C VAL A 133 14.83 1.96 -8.43
N THR A 134 14.87 1.52 -9.69
CA THR A 134 16.05 1.65 -10.56
C THR A 134 16.31 3.09 -11.02
N ASN A 135 15.26 3.90 -11.16
CA ASN A 135 15.36 5.26 -11.71
C ASN A 135 15.27 6.37 -10.66
N TYR A 136 15.01 6.05 -9.40
CA TYR A 136 14.85 7.04 -8.34
C TYR A 136 15.41 6.59 -7.00
N ILE A 137 14.87 5.51 -6.41
CA ILE A 137 15.12 5.20 -4.99
C ILE A 137 16.58 4.82 -4.70
N VAL A 138 17.21 4.02 -5.57
CA VAL A 138 18.65 3.66 -5.41
C VAL A 138 19.55 4.45 -6.35
N THR A 139 18.98 5.40 -7.10
CA THR A 139 19.71 6.19 -8.08
C THR A 139 20.45 7.32 -7.39
N ASP A 140 21.77 7.33 -7.50
CA ASP A 140 22.58 8.47 -7.05
C ASP A 140 22.41 9.65 -8.02
N TYR A 141 21.71 10.69 -7.56
CA TYR A 141 21.44 11.88 -8.36
C TYR A 141 22.70 12.56 -8.88
N SER A 142 23.80 12.51 -8.13
CA SER A 142 25.06 13.15 -8.52
C SER A 142 25.75 12.43 -9.68
N LYS A 143 25.46 11.13 -9.85
CA LYS A 143 26.12 10.23 -10.82
C LYS A 143 25.21 9.79 -11.97
N THR A 144 23.91 10.00 -11.90
CA THR A 144 22.99 9.53 -12.94
C THR A 144 23.11 10.34 -14.23
N ASP A 145 23.23 9.65 -15.35
CA ASP A 145 23.20 10.25 -16.70
C ASP A 145 21.80 10.75 -17.09
N ASN A 146 20.75 10.27 -16.40
CA ASN A 146 19.36 10.61 -16.70
C ASN A 146 18.72 11.49 -15.62
N LYS A 147 19.35 12.64 -15.32
CA LYS A 147 18.82 13.64 -14.36
C LYS A 147 17.43 14.13 -14.73
N LYS A 148 17.12 14.22 -16.02
CA LYS A 148 15.79 14.61 -16.50
C LYS A 148 14.72 13.63 -16.02
N LEU A 149 14.92 12.33 -16.22
CA LEU A 149 13.98 11.32 -15.74
C LEU A 149 13.87 11.33 -14.23
N TYR A 150 15.00 11.42 -13.52
CA TYR A 150 15.01 11.50 -12.05
C TYR A 150 14.13 12.67 -11.57
N ASN A 151 14.34 13.88 -12.08
CA ASN A 151 13.57 15.06 -11.69
C ASN A 151 12.07 14.89 -11.96
N ILE A 152 11.69 14.27 -13.09
CA ILE A 152 10.27 14.00 -13.40
C ILE A 152 9.66 13.00 -12.39
N ILE A 153 10.40 11.98 -11.99
CA ILE A 153 9.95 11.03 -10.96
C ILE A 153 9.87 11.74 -9.60
N ASP A 154 10.86 12.57 -9.27
CA ASP A 154 10.95 13.32 -8.03
C ASP A 154 9.72 14.20 -7.76
N VAL A 155 9.20 14.88 -8.80
CA VAL A 155 7.98 15.72 -8.70
C VAL A 155 6.82 15.00 -8.00
N ILE A 156 6.66 13.69 -8.24
CA ILE A 156 5.61 12.87 -7.62
C ILE A 156 6.11 12.22 -6.33
N PHE A 157 7.33 11.69 -6.35
CA PHE A 157 7.78 10.74 -5.34
C PHE A 157 8.57 11.34 -4.18
N LYS A 158 8.95 12.62 -4.25
CA LYS A 158 9.60 13.35 -3.15
C LYS A 158 8.77 13.41 -1.87
N TYR A 159 7.45 13.28 -1.98
CA TYR A 159 6.55 13.28 -0.83
C TYR A 159 6.59 11.98 -0.02
N PHE A 160 7.13 10.90 -0.60
CA PHE A 160 6.96 9.56 -0.07
C PHE A 160 8.28 8.91 0.34
N SER A 161 8.21 8.17 1.43
CA SER A 161 9.20 7.15 1.77
C SER A 161 8.61 5.75 1.54
N PHE A 162 9.47 4.77 1.30
CA PHE A 162 9.06 3.40 0.95
C PHE A 162 9.67 2.33 1.85
N PRO A 163 9.31 2.28 3.15
CA PRO A 163 10.02 1.45 4.14
C PRO A 163 10.01 -0.05 3.86
N VAL A 164 9.00 -0.52 3.10
CA VAL A 164 8.80 -1.95 2.83
C VAL A 164 9.12 -2.37 1.39
N ILE A 165 9.73 -1.49 0.59
CA ILE A 165 9.97 -1.75 -0.85
C ILE A 165 10.90 -2.91 -1.14
N ASN A 166 11.75 -3.25 -0.17
CA ASN A 166 12.68 -4.37 -0.27
C ASN A 166 12.08 -5.70 0.22
N LEU A 167 10.83 -5.70 0.69
CA LEU A 167 10.14 -6.88 1.20
C LEU A 167 9.04 -7.32 0.23
N SER A 168 9.07 -8.59 -0.17
CA SER A 168 7.98 -9.24 -0.86
C SER A 168 6.86 -9.58 0.13
N LYS A 169 5.64 -9.80 -0.37
CA LYS A 169 4.52 -10.22 0.50
C LYS A 169 4.79 -11.53 1.24
N GLN A 170 5.62 -12.41 0.68
CA GLN A 170 6.00 -13.67 1.33
C GLN A 170 6.97 -13.43 2.48
N GLU A 171 7.97 -12.56 2.29
CA GLU A 171 8.89 -12.15 3.35
C GLU A 171 8.13 -11.45 4.48
N MET A 172 7.21 -10.53 4.16
CA MET A 172 6.31 -9.92 5.16
C MET A 172 5.51 -10.97 5.94
N ASN A 173 5.02 -12.02 5.27
CA ASN A 173 4.30 -13.10 5.93
C ASN A 173 5.19 -13.93 6.86
N ILE A 174 6.45 -14.19 6.48
CA ILE A 174 7.42 -14.89 7.33
C ILE A 174 7.74 -14.04 8.56
N ILE A 175 7.98 -12.74 8.38
CA ILE A 175 8.25 -11.81 9.49
C ILE A 175 7.04 -11.73 10.41
N ALA A 176 5.83 -11.57 9.85
CA ALA A 176 4.59 -11.53 10.63
C ALA A 176 4.42 -12.80 11.47
N LYS A 177 4.67 -13.98 10.89
CA LYS A 177 4.63 -15.26 11.62
C LYS A 177 5.66 -15.34 12.74
N SER A 178 6.89 -14.93 12.45
CA SER A 178 7.98 -14.96 13.43
C SER A 178 7.73 -14.01 14.61
N ASN A 179 6.87 -13.01 14.43
CA ASN A 179 6.48 -12.05 15.47
C ASN A 179 5.05 -12.27 16.01
N ASN A 180 4.38 -13.37 15.66
CA ASN A 180 3.01 -13.70 16.09
C ASN A 180 1.92 -12.69 15.67
N TRP A 181 2.06 -12.07 14.51
CA TRP A 181 1.13 -11.05 13.99
C TRP A 181 0.01 -11.64 13.12
N GLU A 182 -0.03 -12.96 12.90
CA GLU A 182 -0.96 -13.59 11.96
C GLU A 182 -2.43 -13.28 12.28
N ASN A 183 -2.77 -13.24 13.56
CA ASN A 183 -4.12 -12.96 14.05
C ASN A 183 -4.61 -11.57 13.68
N ILE A 184 -3.69 -10.61 13.46
CA ILE A 184 -4.00 -9.27 12.95
C ILE A 184 -3.92 -9.27 11.42
N MET A 185 -2.85 -9.83 10.86
CA MET A 185 -2.59 -9.80 9.41
C MET A 185 -3.65 -10.53 8.58
N VAL A 186 -4.28 -11.57 9.12
CA VAL A 186 -5.37 -12.30 8.43
C VAL A 186 -6.63 -11.46 8.24
N LEU A 187 -6.82 -10.41 9.07
CA LEU A 187 -7.98 -9.51 9.01
C LEU A 187 -7.91 -8.54 7.83
N THR A 188 -6.70 -8.29 7.30
CA THR A 188 -6.45 -7.31 6.22
C THR A 188 -7.29 -7.55 4.97
N TRP A 189 -7.76 -6.46 4.35
CA TRP A 189 -8.63 -6.52 3.19
C TRP A 189 -7.88 -6.22 1.88
N PHE A 190 -8.37 -6.77 0.77
CA PHE A 190 -7.80 -6.54 -0.57
C PHE A 190 -8.80 -6.72 -1.71
N CYS A 191 -9.98 -7.29 -1.46
CA CYS A 191 -10.90 -7.67 -2.54
C CYS A 191 -11.79 -6.50 -2.97
N HIS A 192 -11.67 -6.06 -4.23
CA HIS A 192 -12.53 -4.99 -4.78
C HIS A 192 -14.01 -5.35 -4.98
N LYS A 193 -14.36 -6.64 -4.99
CA LYS A 193 -15.73 -7.11 -5.28
C LYS A 193 -16.17 -8.17 -4.27
N PRO A 194 -16.29 -7.84 -2.97
CA PRO A 194 -16.70 -8.81 -1.95
C PRO A 194 -17.99 -9.55 -2.33
N LYS A 195 -18.10 -10.81 -1.91
CA LYS A 195 -19.36 -11.56 -1.92
C LYS A 195 -19.61 -12.12 -0.54
N ARG A 196 -20.73 -11.75 0.10
CA ARG A 196 -21.08 -12.17 1.48
C ARG A 196 -19.92 -11.96 2.46
N ASN A 197 -19.36 -10.75 2.48
CA ASN A 197 -18.20 -10.35 3.28
C ASN A 197 -16.91 -11.18 3.11
N LYS A 198 -16.82 -11.96 2.02
CA LYS A 198 -15.65 -12.79 1.70
C LYS A 198 -14.98 -12.34 0.39
N PRO A 199 -13.65 -12.50 0.25
CA PRO A 199 -12.96 -12.27 -1.02
C PRO A 199 -13.56 -13.12 -2.15
N CYS A 200 -13.80 -12.51 -3.31
CA CYS A 200 -14.52 -13.18 -4.41
C CYS A 200 -13.71 -14.22 -5.19
N GLY A 201 -12.38 -14.18 -5.09
CA GLY A 201 -11.49 -15.08 -5.81
C GLY A 201 -11.21 -14.71 -7.27
N LYS A 202 -12.00 -13.82 -7.90
CA LYS A 202 -11.90 -13.55 -9.36
C LYS A 202 -11.48 -12.11 -9.75
N CYS A 203 -11.55 -11.14 -8.84
CA CYS A 203 -11.12 -9.77 -9.14
C CYS A 203 -9.58 -9.70 -9.26
N VAL A 204 -9.06 -8.62 -9.86
CA VAL A 204 -7.63 -8.43 -10.09
C VAL A 204 -6.80 -8.61 -8.80
N PRO A 205 -7.17 -8.01 -7.65
CA PRO A 205 -6.48 -8.28 -6.39
C PRO A 205 -6.52 -9.75 -5.98
N CYS A 206 -7.66 -10.44 -6.11
CA CYS A 206 -7.78 -11.85 -5.79
C CYS A 206 -6.87 -12.74 -6.64
N THR A 207 -6.84 -12.52 -7.95
CA THR A 207 -5.93 -13.27 -8.82
C THR A 207 -4.47 -12.92 -8.55
N THR A 208 -4.18 -11.67 -8.17
CA THR A 208 -2.82 -11.22 -7.83
C THR A 208 -2.30 -11.88 -6.56
N VAL A 209 -3.10 -11.97 -5.49
CA VAL A 209 -2.67 -12.66 -4.27
C VAL A 209 -2.43 -14.15 -4.53
N ILE A 210 -3.21 -14.80 -5.41
CA ILE A 210 -2.94 -16.19 -5.82
C ILE A 210 -1.60 -16.30 -6.54
N LYS A 211 -1.34 -15.44 -7.55
CA LYS A 211 -0.06 -15.41 -8.29
C LYS A 211 1.13 -15.13 -7.37
N LYS A 212 0.96 -14.29 -6.34
CA LYS A 212 1.98 -13.99 -5.32
C LYS A 212 2.09 -15.07 -4.22
N LYS A 213 1.53 -16.27 -4.42
CA LYS A 213 1.53 -17.38 -3.43
C LYS A 213 0.90 -17.01 -2.08
N MET A 214 0.03 -16.01 -2.05
CA MET A 214 -0.75 -15.54 -0.90
C MET A 214 -2.22 -15.99 -0.99
N GLY A 215 -2.49 -17.08 -1.71
CA GLY A 215 -3.85 -17.58 -1.96
C GLY A 215 -4.60 -17.97 -0.69
N PHE A 216 -3.89 -18.30 0.40
CA PHE A 216 -4.46 -18.68 1.69
C PHE A 216 -5.48 -17.66 2.23
N ARG A 217 -5.33 -16.38 1.86
CA ARG A 217 -6.21 -15.26 2.21
C ARG A 217 -7.60 -15.30 1.54
N ILE A 218 -7.83 -16.22 0.60
CA ILE A 218 -9.12 -16.41 -0.07
C ILE A 218 -9.74 -17.73 0.41
N PRO A 219 -11.02 -17.77 0.82
CA PRO A 219 -11.69 -19.02 1.18
C PRO A 219 -11.59 -20.07 0.07
N LEU A 220 -11.42 -21.34 0.42
CA LEU A 220 -11.10 -22.42 -0.52
C LEU A 220 -12.01 -22.46 -1.75
N ILE A 221 -13.33 -22.42 -1.55
CA ILE A 221 -14.36 -22.44 -2.62
C ILE A 221 -14.24 -21.24 -3.57
N ASN A 222 -13.81 -20.07 -3.08
CA ASN A 222 -13.60 -18.91 -3.94
C ASN A 222 -12.20 -18.92 -4.56
N ARG A 223 -11.23 -19.55 -3.91
CA ARG A 223 -9.86 -19.68 -4.41
C ARG A 223 -9.80 -20.57 -5.65
N THR A 224 -10.56 -21.67 -5.70
CA THR A 224 -10.67 -22.54 -6.89
C THR A 224 -11.13 -21.77 -8.12
N LYS A 225 -12.13 -20.89 -7.96
CA LYS A 225 -12.59 -19.98 -9.01
C LYS A 225 -11.48 -19.06 -9.54
N GLY A 226 -10.57 -18.64 -8.67
CA GLY A 226 -9.41 -17.84 -9.03
C GLY A 226 -8.36 -18.63 -9.81
N TYR A 227 -8.06 -19.86 -9.39
CA TYR A 227 -7.18 -20.76 -10.13
C TYR A 227 -7.70 -21.05 -11.54
N LEU A 228 -8.98 -21.39 -11.68
CA LEU A 228 -9.62 -21.60 -12.99
C LEU A 228 -9.49 -20.35 -13.86
N LYS A 229 -9.81 -19.17 -13.33
CA LYS A 229 -9.68 -17.91 -14.08
C LYS A 229 -8.24 -17.68 -14.56
N ILE A 230 -7.23 -17.91 -13.71
CA ILE A 230 -5.82 -17.73 -14.07
C ILE A 230 -5.42 -18.72 -15.16
N TYR A 231 -5.88 -19.98 -15.07
CA TYR A 231 -5.61 -21.02 -16.05
C TYR A 231 -6.16 -20.65 -17.45
N PHE A 232 -7.43 -20.24 -17.53
CA PHE A 232 -8.08 -19.85 -18.80
C PHE A 232 -7.70 -18.47 -19.33
N SER A 233 -6.89 -17.69 -18.60
CA SER A 233 -6.39 -16.38 -19.06
C SER A 233 -4.94 -16.46 -19.59
N LYS A 234 -4.38 -17.67 -19.67
CA LYS A 234 -3.13 -17.97 -20.38
C LYS A 234 -3.48 -18.38 -21.80
#